data_AF-A0A2V7NH01-F1
#
_entry.id   AF-A0A2V7NH01-F1
#
_cell.length_a   1.000
_cell.length_b   1.000
_cell.length_c   1.000
_cell.angle_alpha   90.00
_cell.angle_beta   90.00
_cell.angle_gamma   90.00
#
_symmetry.space_group_name_H-M   'P 1'
#
loop_
_entity.id
_entity.type
_entity.pdbx_description
1 polymer ?
#
loop_
_entity_poly.entity_id
_entity_poly.type
_entity_poly.pdbx_seq_one_letter_code
_entity_poly.pdbx_strand_id
1 'polypeptide(L)'
;MARVRVTSEIGPLRAVLVHTPGPELLAVTPGNREDYLYDDIIDLELAQREHRRFVAVLERFAQVYEVRALLTELVTRPDVREFLVTRALEVVPSDALAKKLGELPAEQLVGLMIEGALEDAGPIARALNETGYALPPLPNLFFTRDVGIVIGEHSIIGSMRYGVRWTEELLIKALFRYHPCLDNAGILYDGSEEKRTNYTLEGGDVHPIRPDLLVLGFSERSSPAALDHLCDVAFAHCGVKDVIVVVLPAERTAIHLDMIFTQLDRELCCIYPPHFVGPERLAVLHRRKQSQGVKEMPNFFAALQAVDQPLEPVFCGGSVRSLQEREQWSSACNFFAVRPGVVVTYARNEATLLELERAGFTIVPAASLLAGQETLGDDARGVVTIEGSELVRGGGGPRCMTLPLRRRRARPSTSIPHSAFRTPHSLNDAHYLPGGPSPVSRVGGRPAGARRRRHVRGRAQAVVGAAHSRRRAQPHSVGAPLPARRARRRLGADRHRPRQQGRRQVPRDLRCAERGRHWVHLVGRRAGRASIRDG
;
A
#
# COMPACT_ATOMS: atom_id res chain seq x y z
N MET A 1 23.08 -14.09 15.29
CA MET A 1 21.85 -14.52 14.60
C MET A 1 21.07 -13.27 14.24
N ALA A 2 20.48 -13.21 13.04
CA ALA A 2 19.65 -12.07 12.65
C ALA A 2 18.49 -11.86 13.62
N ARG A 3 18.16 -10.59 13.89
CA ARG A 3 16.97 -10.18 14.65
C ARG A 3 15.74 -10.11 13.75
N VAL A 4 15.90 -9.87 12.46
CA VAL A 4 14.83 -9.97 11.45
C VAL A 4 14.76 -11.38 10.86
N ARG A 5 13.54 -11.87 10.58
CA ARG A 5 13.30 -13.14 9.88
C ARG A 5 11.86 -13.28 9.39
N VAL A 6 11.63 -13.33 8.07
CA VAL A 6 10.30 -13.50 7.47
C VAL A 6 10.36 -14.50 6.32
N THR A 7 9.50 -15.52 6.37
CA THR A 7 9.46 -16.63 5.40
C THR A 7 8.04 -17.13 5.09
N SER A 8 7.02 -16.38 5.51
CA SER A 8 5.59 -16.71 5.39
C SER A 8 4.76 -15.55 5.91
N GLU A 9 3.80 -15.01 5.14
CA GLU A 9 2.92 -13.92 5.56
C GLU A 9 2.09 -14.28 6.81
N ILE A 10 1.62 -15.52 6.91
CA ILE A 10 0.81 -15.99 8.05
C ILE A 10 1.64 -16.43 9.28
N GLY A 11 2.97 -16.48 9.19
CA GLY A 11 3.82 -17.04 10.25
C GLY A 11 3.65 -16.28 11.59
N PRO A 12 3.50 -16.96 12.76
CA PRO A 12 3.18 -16.29 14.02
C PRO A 12 4.17 -15.16 14.36
N LEU A 13 3.66 -13.93 14.40
CA LEU A 13 4.42 -12.69 14.52
C LEU A 13 5.22 -12.65 15.83
N ARG A 14 6.39 -11.98 15.80
CA ARG A 14 7.32 -11.82 16.94
C ARG A 14 8.04 -10.47 16.96
N ALA A 15 8.10 -9.76 15.84
CA ALA A 15 8.42 -8.34 15.76
C ALA A 15 7.77 -7.71 14.54
N VAL A 16 7.31 -6.47 14.67
CA VAL A 16 6.78 -5.63 13.59
C VAL A 16 7.24 -4.20 13.80
N LEU A 17 7.58 -3.51 12.72
CA LEU A 17 7.83 -2.07 12.70
C LEU A 17 6.57 -1.37 12.17
N VAL A 18 6.20 -0.26 12.81
CA VAL A 18 5.14 0.66 12.42
C VAL A 18 5.63 2.09 12.56
N HIS A 19 4.90 3.06 12.02
CA HIS A 19 5.11 4.48 12.27
C HIS A 19 3.77 5.12 12.65
N THR A 20 3.71 5.89 13.73
CA THR A 20 2.46 6.52 14.16
C THR A 20 2.26 7.86 13.43
N PRO A 21 1.12 8.08 12.74
CA PRO A 21 0.88 9.31 12.00
C PRO A 21 1.01 10.56 12.89
N GLY A 22 1.86 11.50 12.49
CA GLY A 22 2.13 12.77 13.16
C GLY A 22 1.76 13.99 12.30
N PRO A 23 2.32 15.17 12.63
CA PRO A 23 2.06 16.42 11.92
C PRO A 23 2.35 16.39 10.42
N GLU A 24 3.13 15.42 9.91
CA GLU A 24 3.36 15.19 8.49
C GLU A 24 2.06 15.05 7.67
N LEU A 25 0.96 14.54 8.25
CA LEU A 25 -0.34 14.48 7.58
C LEU A 25 -0.97 15.86 7.34
N LEU A 26 -0.66 16.87 8.17
CA LEU A 26 -1.26 18.21 8.07
C LEU A 26 -0.70 19.02 6.88
N ALA A 27 0.37 18.54 6.25
CA ALA A 27 0.87 19.09 5.00
C ALA A 27 0.06 18.65 3.76
N VAL A 28 -0.78 17.62 3.90
CA VAL A 28 -1.70 17.16 2.87
C VAL A 28 -2.93 18.06 2.88
N THR A 29 -3.15 18.77 1.77
CA THR A 29 -4.22 19.75 1.59
C THR A 29 -5.05 19.42 0.34
N PRO A 30 -6.27 19.96 0.20
CA PRO A 30 -7.09 19.74 -1.00
C PRO A 30 -6.42 20.15 -2.33
N GLY A 31 -5.38 21.00 -2.29
CA GLY A 31 -4.65 21.47 -3.46
C GLY A 31 -3.44 20.63 -3.88
N ASN A 32 -2.84 19.86 -2.96
CA ASN A 32 -1.62 19.08 -3.19
C ASN A 32 -1.75 17.57 -2.85
N ARG A 33 -2.95 17.12 -2.43
CA ARG A 33 -3.16 15.72 -1.99
C ARG A 33 -2.72 14.68 -3.02
N GLU A 34 -2.89 14.94 -4.32
CA GLU A 34 -2.50 13.99 -5.38
C GLU A 34 -0.98 13.90 -5.55
N ASP A 35 -0.23 14.97 -5.26
CA ASP A 35 1.24 14.97 -5.25
C ASP A 35 1.78 14.11 -4.09
N TYR A 36 1.05 14.07 -2.97
CA TYR A 36 1.31 13.20 -1.82
C TYR A 36 0.64 11.81 -1.91
N LEU A 37 -0.04 11.49 -3.02
CA LEU A 37 -0.71 10.21 -3.30
C LEU A 37 -2.02 9.94 -2.52
N TYR A 38 -2.69 10.98 -2.00
CA TYR A 38 -3.94 10.90 -1.24
C TYR A 38 -5.20 11.17 -2.08
N ASP A 39 -6.21 10.30 -1.98
CA ASP A 39 -7.53 10.52 -2.58
C ASP A 39 -8.40 11.50 -1.75
N ASP A 40 -8.23 11.56 -0.43
CA ASP A 40 -8.99 12.44 0.49
C ASP A 40 -8.12 12.92 1.68
N ILE A 41 -8.62 13.88 2.46
CA ILE A 41 -7.93 14.46 3.62
C ILE A 41 -8.28 13.67 4.90
N ILE A 42 -7.28 13.52 5.78
CA ILE A 42 -7.34 12.77 7.03
C ILE A 42 -7.45 13.69 8.25
N ASP A 43 -8.37 13.39 9.17
CA ASP A 43 -8.34 13.94 10.52
C ASP A 43 -7.23 13.27 11.35
N LEU A 44 -6.20 14.04 11.72
CA LEU A 44 -5.02 13.53 12.41
C LEU A 44 -5.34 12.98 13.82
N GLU A 45 -6.24 13.59 14.57
CA GLU A 45 -6.53 13.15 15.95
C GLU A 45 -7.28 11.81 15.94
N LEU A 46 -8.27 11.68 15.06
CA LEU A 46 -9.03 10.45 14.86
C LEU A 46 -8.14 9.36 14.24
N ALA A 47 -7.32 9.65 13.23
CA ALA A 47 -6.35 8.69 12.69
C ALA A 47 -5.32 8.23 13.74
N GLN A 48 -4.81 9.13 14.59
CA GLN A 48 -3.94 8.74 15.71
C GLN A 48 -4.66 7.86 16.73
N ARG A 49 -5.94 8.13 17.05
CA ARG A 49 -6.74 7.28 17.94
C ARG A 49 -6.97 5.88 17.35
N GLU A 50 -7.28 5.79 16.06
CA GLU A 50 -7.42 4.52 15.34
C GLU A 50 -6.07 3.76 15.33
N HIS A 51 -4.96 4.44 15.01
CA HIS A 51 -3.63 3.83 14.95
C HIS A 51 -3.13 3.34 16.32
N ARG A 52 -3.33 4.13 17.39
CA ARG A 52 -2.99 3.69 18.76
C ARG A 52 -3.73 2.41 19.16
N ARG A 53 -4.99 2.24 18.75
CA ARG A 53 -5.74 1.01 19.00
C ARG A 53 -5.24 -0.16 18.14
N PHE A 54 -4.84 0.10 16.90
CA PHE A 54 -4.19 -0.90 16.05
C PHE A 54 -2.86 -1.38 16.66
N VAL A 55 -1.99 -0.46 17.09
CA VAL A 55 -0.74 -0.78 17.80
C VAL A 55 -1.00 -1.62 19.04
N ALA A 56 -1.95 -1.21 19.89
CA ALA A 56 -2.31 -1.97 21.09
C ALA A 56 -2.77 -3.41 20.76
N VAL A 57 -3.45 -3.64 19.63
CA VAL A 57 -3.77 -5.01 19.15
C VAL A 57 -2.51 -5.78 18.78
N LEU A 58 -1.57 -5.17 18.06
CA LEU A 58 -0.31 -5.83 17.66
C LEU A 58 0.55 -6.23 18.87
N GLU A 59 0.59 -5.40 19.92
CA GLU A 59 1.31 -5.65 21.17
C GLU A 59 0.80 -6.90 21.93
N ARG A 60 -0.44 -7.34 21.68
CA ARG A 60 -0.97 -8.61 22.23
C ARG A 60 -0.31 -9.86 21.61
N PHE A 61 0.33 -9.72 20.44
CA PHE A 61 0.89 -10.85 19.68
C PHE A 61 2.40 -10.78 19.49
N ALA A 62 3.00 -9.58 19.44
CA ALA A 62 4.40 -9.37 19.09
C ALA A 62 5.01 -8.13 19.73
N GLN A 63 6.34 -8.04 19.71
CA GLN A 63 7.03 -6.77 19.94
C GLN A 63 6.69 -5.80 18.81
N VAL A 64 6.11 -4.66 19.14
CA VAL A 64 6.02 -3.52 18.21
C VAL A 64 7.27 -2.66 18.36
N TYR A 65 7.78 -2.16 17.25
CA TYR A 65 8.80 -1.13 17.15
C TYR A 65 8.24 0.06 16.38
N GLU A 66 8.72 1.25 16.69
CA GLU A 66 8.17 2.50 16.16
C GLU A 66 9.29 3.28 15.44
N VAL A 67 9.06 3.71 14.19
CA VAL A 67 10.08 4.29 13.30
C VAL A 67 10.72 5.54 13.90
N ARG A 68 9.92 6.52 14.34
CA ARG A 68 10.39 7.77 14.93
C ARG A 68 11.18 7.50 16.22
N ALA A 69 10.72 6.56 17.06
CA ALA A 69 11.43 6.18 18.28
C ALA A 69 12.82 5.56 17.99
N LEU A 70 12.90 4.58 17.09
CA LEU A 70 14.18 3.93 16.75
C LEU A 70 15.13 4.89 16.01
N LEU A 71 14.61 5.78 15.16
CA LEU A 71 15.42 6.84 14.54
C LEU A 71 15.98 7.81 15.59
N THR A 72 15.18 8.16 16.60
CA THR A 72 15.60 9.10 17.67
C THR A 72 16.70 8.51 18.56
N GLU A 73 16.62 7.21 18.88
CA GLU A 73 17.75 6.48 19.49
C GLU A 73 18.99 6.53 18.57
N LEU A 74 18.81 6.27 17.28
CA LEU A 74 19.90 6.08 16.34
C LEU A 74 20.70 7.35 16.02
N VAL A 75 20.05 8.51 15.87
CA VAL A 75 20.73 9.80 15.55
C VAL A 75 21.43 10.47 16.74
N THR A 76 21.47 9.80 17.89
CA THR A 76 22.43 10.10 18.97
C THR A 76 23.86 9.76 18.54
N ARG A 77 24.03 8.83 17.60
CA ARG A 77 25.33 8.46 17.04
C ARG A 77 25.77 9.46 15.97
N PRO A 78 26.99 10.05 16.08
CA PRO A 78 27.48 11.00 15.08
C PRO A 78 27.57 10.43 13.66
N ASP A 79 27.97 9.17 13.49
CA ASP A 79 28.14 8.53 12.18
C ASP A 79 26.83 8.36 11.42
N VAL A 80 25.74 8.04 12.12
CA VAL A 80 24.41 7.89 11.49
C VAL A 80 23.74 9.24 11.27
N ARG A 81 23.95 10.21 12.17
CA ARG A 81 23.54 11.60 11.99
C ARG A 81 24.17 12.21 10.74
N GLU A 82 25.48 12.09 10.57
CA GLU A 82 26.20 12.56 9.39
C GLU A 82 25.69 11.88 8.11
N PHE A 83 25.53 10.55 8.12
CA PHE A 83 24.98 9.79 7.01
C PHE A 83 23.58 10.28 6.58
N LEU A 84 22.65 10.45 7.53
CA LEU A 84 21.27 10.88 7.23
C LEU A 84 21.22 12.33 6.75
N VAL A 85 21.95 13.23 7.38
CA VAL A 85 21.98 14.65 6.97
C VAL A 85 22.59 14.79 5.58
N THR A 86 23.77 14.21 5.33
CA THR A 86 24.42 14.25 4.01
C THR A 86 23.53 13.68 2.90
N ARG A 87 22.88 12.54 3.13
CA ARG A 87 21.98 11.93 2.12
C ARG A 87 20.71 12.75 1.87
N ALA A 88 20.11 13.38 2.88
CA ALA A 88 18.96 14.26 2.66
C ALA A 88 19.32 15.47 1.76
N LEU A 89 20.56 15.96 1.88
CA LEU A 89 21.05 17.12 1.13
C LEU A 89 21.46 16.81 -0.31
N GLU A 90 21.70 15.54 -0.66
CA GLU A 90 21.83 15.12 -2.06
C GLU A 90 20.54 15.35 -2.86
N VAL A 91 19.39 15.38 -2.18
CA VAL A 91 18.07 15.67 -2.77
C VAL A 91 17.69 17.14 -2.59
N VAL A 92 18.03 17.78 -1.46
CA VAL A 92 17.85 19.23 -1.27
C VAL A 92 19.18 19.93 -0.93
N PRO A 93 19.93 20.40 -1.95
CA PRO A 93 21.26 20.98 -1.75
C PRO A 93 21.19 22.36 -1.08
N SER A 94 21.47 22.41 0.22
CA SER A 94 21.51 23.67 1.01
C SER A 94 22.43 23.57 2.22
N ASP A 95 23.60 24.21 2.16
CA ASP A 95 24.59 24.21 3.26
C ASP A 95 24.05 24.82 4.56
N ALA A 96 23.15 25.80 4.43
CA ALA A 96 22.49 26.44 5.57
C ALA A 96 21.54 25.46 6.29
N LEU A 97 20.80 24.65 5.52
CA LEU A 97 19.98 23.56 6.05
C LEU A 97 20.86 22.44 6.62
N ALA A 98 21.96 22.09 5.95
CA ALA A 98 22.91 21.09 6.38
C ALA A 98 23.43 21.34 7.80
N LYS A 99 23.95 22.56 8.02
CA LYS A 99 24.44 22.99 9.33
C LYS A 99 23.32 22.96 10.37
N LYS A 100 22.14 23.53 10.05
CA LYS A 100 20.97 23.55 10.93
C LYS A 100 20.58 22.15 11.39
N LEU A 101 20.46 21.18 10.47
CA LEU A 101 20.12 19.79 10.79
C LEU A 101 21.19 19.11 11.63
N GLY A 102 22.47 19.33 11.32
CA GLY A 102 23.60 18.77 12.07
C GLY A 102 23.63 19.19 13.54
N GLU A 103 23.21 20.42 13.85
CA GLU A 103 23.22 21.01 15.20
C GLU A 103 21.98 20.69 16.07
N LEU A 104 20.90 20.12 15.50
CA LEU A 104 19.64 19.89 16.24
C LEU A 104 19.67 18.73 17.25
N PRO A 105 18.95 18.83 18.38
CA PRO A 105 18.64 17.68 19.24
C PRO A 105 18.04 16.50 18.45
N ALA A 106 18.33 15.26 18.88
CA ALA A 106 17.95 14.03 18.17
C ALA A 106 16.45 13.99 17.76
N GLU A 107 15.57 14.28 18.70
CA GLU A 107 14.11 14.32 18.51
C GLU A 107 13.68 15.39 17.48
N GLN A 108 14.33 16.57 17.49
CA GLN A 108 14.02 17.67 16.55
C GLN A 108 14.55 17.40 15.14
N LEU A 109 15.70 16.73 15.03
CA LEU A 109 16.24 16.26 13.74
C LEU A 109 15.33 15.22 13.10
N VAL A 110 14.89 14.21 13.86
CA VAL A 110 13.96 13.18 13.36
C VAL A 110 12.58 13.79 13.07
N GLY A 111 12.12 14.74 13.89
CA GLY A 111 10.92 15.53 13.62
C GLY A 111 10.95 16.18 12.23
N LEU A 112 11.95 17.02 11.94
CA LEU A 112 12.06 17.68 10.62
C LEU A 112 12.30 16.71 9.45
N MET A 113 12.88 15.53 9.69
CA MET A 113 13.06 14.50 8.65
C MET A 113 11.76 13.74 8.31
N ILE A 114 10.72 13.82 9.16
CA ILE A 114 9.42 13.17 8.95
C ILE A 114 8.32 14.19 8.64
N GLU A 115 8.23 15.26 9.42
CA GLU A 115 7.25 16.35 9.31
C GLU A 115 7.63 17.39 8.26
N GLY A 116 8.82 17.24 7.66
CA GLY A 116 9.38 18.18 6.71
C GLY A 116 9.94 19.44 7.37
N ALA A 117 10.60 20.26 6.57
CA ALA A 117 11.09 21.57 6.95
C ALA A 117 10.50 22.60 5.99
N LEU A 118 9.71 23.56 6.50
CA LEU A 118 9.20 24.66 5.69
C LEU A 118 10.33 25.55 5.18
N GLU A 119 10.16 26.12 3.99
CA GLU A 119 11.03 27.19 3.49
C GLU A 119 10.74 28.52 4.20
N ASP A 120 11.79 29.31 4.44
CA ASP A 120 11.68 30.69 4.93
C ASP A 120 11.05 31.59 3.85
N ALA A 121 9.70 31.65 3.83
CA ALA A 121 8.93 32.32 2.80
C ALA A 121 9.44 33.74 2.50
N GLY A 122 9.90 33.98 1.26
CA GLY A 122 10.33 35.29 0.78
C GLY A 122 9.16 36.26 0.52
N PRO A 123 9.42 37.53 0.16
CA PRO A 123 8.37 38.53 -0.07
C PRO A 123 7.32 38.13 -1.11
N ILE A 124 7.73 37.40 -2.16
CA ILE A 124 6.82 36.90 -3.20
C ILE A 124 5.90 35.81 -2.64
N ALA A 125 6.46 34.78 -2.01
CA ALA A 125 5.67 33.70 -1.39
C ALA A 125 4.66 34.23 -0.36
N ARG A 126 5.06 35.20 0.47
CA ARG A 126 4.15 35.89 1.41
C ARG A 126 3.05 36.68 0.71
N ALA A 127 3.33 37.31 -0.43
CA ALA A 127 2.34 38.08 -1.20
C ALA A 127 1.37 37.18 -1.98
N LEU A 128 1.79 35.97 -2.36
CA LEU A 128 0.95 34.96 -3.01
C LEU A 128 0.22 34.03 -2.01
N ASN A 129 0.63 34.05 -0.73
CA ASN A 129 0.26 33.06 0.29
C ASN A 129 0.60 31.62 -0.13
N GLU A 130 1.79 31.45 -0.72
CA GLU A 130 2.37 30.16 -1.10
C GLU A 130 3.33 29.65 -0.01
N THR A 131 3.36 28.33 0.20
CA THR A 131 4.25 27.65 1.15
C THR A 131 5.09 26.60 0.44
N GLY A 132 6.40 26.60 0.70
CA GLY A 132 7.37 25.63 0.19
C GLY A 132 7.97 24.78 1.30
N TYR A 133 8.62 23.68 0.91
CA TYR A 133 9.27 22.73 1.83
C TYR A 133 10.73 22.47 1.42
N ALA A 134 11.67 22.90 2.26
CA ALA A 134 13.10 22.62 2.17
C ALA A 134 13.45 21.17 2.56
N LEU A 135 12.55 20.46 3.24
CA LEU A 135 12.49 18.99 3.25
C LEU A 135 11.03 18.59 3.11
N PRO A 136 10.65 17.71 2.16
CA PRO A 136 9.27 17.28 2.03
C PRO A 136 8.81 16.48 3.27
N PRO A 137 7.57 16.68 3.73
CA PRO A 137 6.95 15.84 4.75
C PRO A 137 6.65 14.45 4.18
N LEU A 138 6.60 13.45 5.06
CA LEU A 138 6.44 12.04 4.70
C LEU A 138 5.10 11.47 5.17
N PRO A 139 3.95 11.99 4.70
CA PRO A 139 2.63 11.55 5.18
C PRO A 139 2.36 10.06 4.92
N ASN A 140 3.04 9.43 3.95
CA ASN A 140 2.91 8.00 3.67
C ASN A 140 3.75 7.09 4.58
N LEU A 141 4.60 7.63 5.46
CA LEU A 141 5.52 6.84 6.28
C LEU A 141 4.82 5.84 7.23
N PHE A 142 3.54 6.09 7.59
CA PHE A 142 2.76 5.11 8.36
C PHE A 142 2.43 3.83 7.57
N PHE A 143 2.44 3.89 6.24
CA PHE A 143 2.44 2.72 5.35
C PHE A 143 3.83 2.10 5.22
N THR A 144 4.40 1.70 6.36
CA THR A 144 5.74 1.11 6.49
C THR A 144 6.00 -0.11 5.60
N ARG A 145 4.95 -0.77 5.09
CA ARG A 145 5.04 -1.92 4.17
C ARG A 145 5.82 -1.63 2.90
N ASP A 146 5.58 -0.49 2.27
CA ASP A 146 5.98 -0.31 0.87
C ASP A 146 7.50 -0.09 0.74
N VAL A 147 8.06 0.58 1.73
CA VAL A 147 9.44 1.08 1.74
C VAL A 147 10.45 0.08 2.34
N GLY A 148 9.99 -0.93 3.09
CA GLY A 148 10.87 -1.91 3.71
C GLY A 148 10.27 -3.31 3.73
N ILE A 149 11.06 -4.30 3.30
CA ILE A 149 10.64 -5.69 3.15
C ILE A 149 11.68 -6.60 3.82
N VAL A 150 11.25 -7.73 4.39
CA VAL A 150 12.14 -8.78 4.91
C VAL A 150 11.87 -10.09 4.17
N ILE A 151 12.91 -10.74 3.66
CA ILE A 151 12.84 -12.06 3.02
C ILE A 151 13.98 -12.94 3.56
N GLY A 152 13.65 -14.14 4.05
CA GLY A 152 14.63 -14.98 4.74
C GLY A 152 15.07 -14.31 6.05
N GLU A 153 16.36 -14.00 6.15
CA GLU A 153 16.98 -13.21 7.23
C GLU A 153 17.57 -11.88 6.71
N HIS A 154 17.24 -11.51 5.47
CA HIS A 154 17.70 -10.31 4.77
C HIS A 154 16.64 -9.21 4.73
N SER A 155 17.10 -7.96 4.62
CA SER A 155 16.26 -6.79 4.37
C SER A 155 16.35 -6.34 2.91
N ILE A 156 15.32 -5.64 2.46
CA ILE A 156 15.22 -4.96 1.17
C ILE A 156 14.64 -3.57 1.45
N ILE A 157 15.25 -2.55 0.85
CA ILE A 157 14.74 -1.18 0.85
C ILE A 157 14.01 -0.97 -0.48
N GLY A 158 12.75 -0.55 -0.44
CA GLY A 158 11.96 -0.23 -1.63
C GLY A 158 12.62 0.85 -2.48
N SER A 159 12.31 0.86 -3.78
CA SER A 159 12.65 1.96 -4.69
C SER A 159 11.34 2.56 -5.18
N MET A 160 10.94 3.67 -4.56
CA MET A 160 9.57 4.15 -4.61
C MET A 160 9.27 4.79 -5.97
N ARG A 161 8.04 4.59 -6.49
CA ARG A 161 7.70 5.10 -7.83
C ARG A 161 7.66 6.63 -7.94
N TYR A 162 7.45 7.32 -6.82
CA TYR A 162 7.28 8.77 -6.75
C TYR A 162 8.28 9.36 -5.77
N GLY A 163 9.09 10.32 -6.23
CA GLY A 163 10.23 10.87 -5.47
C GLY A 163 9.86 11.54 -4.13
N VAL A 164 8.59 11.91 -3.92
CA VAL A 164 8.08 12.40 -2.63
C VAL A 164 8.29 11.39 -1.49
N ARG A 165 8.33 10.09 -1.82
CA ARG A 165 8.56 8.99 -0.85
C ARG A 165 10.05 8.65 -0.64
N TRP A 166 10.98 9.25 -1.38
CA TRP A 166 12.39 8.82 -1.38
C TRP A 166 13.05 8.90 0.02
N THR A 167 12.72 9.91 0.82
CA THR A 167 13.27 10.06 2.17
C THR A 167 12.81 8.92 3.10
N GLU A 168 11.65 8.30 2.84
CA GLU A 168 11.22 7.08 3.55
C GLU A 168 12.27 5.97 3.38
N GLU A 169 12.80 5.79 2.16
CA GLU A 169 13.82 4.78 1.83
C GLU A 169 15.08 4.98 2.68
N LEU A 170 15.55 6.23 2.75
CA LEU A 170 16.74 6.62 3.51
C LEU A 170 16.60 6.36 5.01
N LEU A 171 15.44 6.68 5.59
CA LEU A 171 15.17 6.49 7.02
C LEU A 171 15.07 5.00 7.37
N ILE A 172 14.30 4.22 6.61
CA ILE A 172 14.15 2.77 6.85
C ILE A 172 15.48 2.02 6.59
N LYS A 173 16.27 2.46 5.61
CA LYS A 173 17.65 2.00 5.40
C LYS A 173 18.55 2.25 6.58
N ALA A 174 18.51 3.43 7.20
CA ALA A 174 19.31 3.70 8.39
C ALA A 174 18.95 2.75 9.54
N LEU A 175 17.66 2.46 9.75
CA LEU A 175 17.22 1.48 10.74
C LEU A 175 17.78 0.07 10.44
N PHE A 176 17.61 -0.45 9.21
CA PHE A 176 18.16 -1.76 8.86
C PHE A 176 19.70 -1.83 8.85
N ARG A 177 20.39 -0.73 8.55
CA ARG A 177 21.86 -0.70 8.43
C ARG A 177 22.57 -0.54 9.76
N TYR A 178 21.95 0.13 10.74
CA TYR A 178 22.64 0.58 11.94
C TYR A 178 21.95 0.26 13.28
N HIS A 179 20.66 -0.10 13.29
CA HIS A 179 19.90 -0.28 14.53
C HIS A 179 19.86 -1.76 15.00
N PRO A 180 20.40 -2.11 16.20
CA PRO A 180 20.57 -3.51 16.61
C PRO A 180 19.29 -4.35 16.66
N CYS A 181 18.13 -3.76 16.96
CA CYS A 181 16.84 -4.46 16.92
C CYS A 181 16.47 -4.99 15.51
N LEU A 182 17.08 -4.45 14.45
CA LEU A 182 16.86 -4.81 13.04
C LEU A 182 18.07 -5.53 12.40
N ASP A 183 19.01 -6.05 13.20
CA ASP A 183 20.13 -6.88 12.71
C ASP A 183 19.65 -7.92 11.69
N ASN A 184 20.31 -7.95 10.53
CA ASN A 184 19.93 -8.76 9.38
C ASN A 184 21.17 -9.35 8.71
N ALA A 185 20.97 -10.27 7.77
CA ALA A 185 22.04 -10.91 7.00
C ALA A 185 22.59 -10.03 5.85
N GLY A 186 22.25 -8.73 5.83
CA GLY A 186 22.60 -7.76 4.79
C GLY A 186 21.39 -7.34 3.96
N ILE A 187 21.41 -6.07 3.52
CA ILE A 187 20.45 -5.51 2.56
C ILE A 187 20.73 -6.13 1.18
N LEU A 188 19.77 -6.84 0.58
CA LEU A 188 19.93 -7.52 -0.73
C LEU A 188 19.57 -6.64 -1.93
N TYR A 189 18.67 -5.68 -1.73
CA TYR A 189 18.28 -4.69 -2.72
C TYR A 189 18.08 -3.37 -1.96
N ASP A 190 18.70 -2.30 -2.46
CA ASP A 190 18.82 -1.02 -1.79
C ASP A 190 18.31 0.11 -2.71
N GLY A 191 16.99 0.32 -2.72
CA GLY A 191 16.35 1.31 -3.60
C GLY A 191 16.82 2.75 -3.38
N SER A 192 17.33 3.08 -2.19
CA SER A 192 17.91 4.39 -1.88
C SER A 192 19.15 4.72 -2.73
N GLU A 193 19.89 3.70 -3.18
CA GLU A 193 21.00 3.88 -4.15
C GLU A 193 20.52 3.88 -5.62
N GLU A 194 19.30 3.44 -5.90
CA GLU A 194 18.79 3.33 -7.27
C GLU A 194 18.50 4.73 -7.85
N LYS A 195 18.83 4.90 -9.15
CA LYS A 195 18.66 6.15 -9.90
C LYS A 195 18.03 5.93 -11.30
N ARG A 196 17.78 4.68 -11.70
CA ARG A 196 17.15 4.31 -12.98
C ARG A 196 15.62 4.48 -12.89
N THR A 197 15.08 5.42 -13.65
CA THR A 197 13.66 5.87 -13.62
C THR A 197 12.60 4.77 -13.76
N ASN A 198 12.93 3.59 -14.28
CA ASN A 198 11.98 2.47 -14.42
C ASN A 198 12.48 1.20 -13.71
N TYR A 199 13.05 1.35 -12.52
CA TYR A 199 13.62 0.25 -11.72
C TYR A 199 13.05 0.21 -10.30
N THR A 200 11.75 0.49 -10.20
CA THR A 200 11.02 0.73 -8.94
C THR A 200 10.47 -0.58 -8.35
N LEU A 201 10.31 -0.64 -7.03
CA LEU A 201 9.85 -1.80 -6.26
C LEU A 201 9.20 -1.31 -4.95
N GLU A 202 7.90 -1.56 -4.77
CA GLU A 202 7.17 -1.21 -3.55
C GLU A 202 6.61 -2.48 -2.86
N GLY A 203 6.77 -2.58 -1.53
CA GLY A 203 6.55 -3.80 -0.74
C GLY A 203 5.11 -4.29 -0.59
N GLY A 204 4.10 -3.51 -1.01
CA GLY A 204 2.74 -4.02 -1.18
C GLY A 204 2.68 -5.17 -2.21
N ASP A 205 3.54 -5.13 -3.23
CA ASP A 205 3.64 -6.19 -4.24
C ASP A 205 4.36 -7.46 -3.77
N VAL A 206 5.07 -7.45 -2.64
CA VAL A 206 5.94 -8.57 -2.23
C VAL A 206 5.30 -9.42 -1.13
N HIS A 207 5.06 -10.70 -1.44
CA HIS A 207 4.42 -11.66 -0.53
C HIS A 207 5.29 -12.92 -0.36
N PRO A 208 6.08 -13.03 0.72
CA PRO A 208 6.76 -14.27 1.07
C PRO A 208 5.74 -15.28 1.61
N ILE A 209 5.33 -16.27 0.81
CA ILE A 209 4.31 -17.26 1.21
C ILE A 209 4.95 -18.42 1.99
N ARG A 210 6.11 -18.90 1.54
CA ARG A 210 6.84 -20.05 2.10
C ARG A 210 8.35 -19.80 1.97
N PRO A 211 9.23 -20.47 2.76
CA PRO A 211 10.69 -20.27 2.62
C PRO A 211 11.24 -20.49 1.21
N ASP A 212 10.54 -21.22 0.34
CA ASP A 212 10.93 -21.45 -1.06
C ASP A 212 10.00 -20.82 -2.12
N LEU A 213 8.96 -20.08 -1.72
CA LEU A 213 7.95 -19.50 -2.62
C LEU A 213 7.64 -18.03 -2.30
N LEU A 214 7.81 -17.16 -3.30
CA LEU A 214 7.26 -15.80 -3.31
C LEU A 214 6.04 -15.71 -4.25
N VAL A 215 5.11 -14.82 -3.92
CA VAL A 215 4.18 -14.24 -4.89
C VAL A 215 4.51 -12.75 -5.01
N LEU A 216 4.55 -12.24 -6.25
CA LEU A 216 4.88 -10.86 -6.58
C LEU A 216 3.77 -10.22 -7.42
N GLY A 217 3.53 -8.93 -7.23
CA GLY A 217 2.79 -8.10 -8.18
C GLY A 217 3.72 -7.45 -9.20
N PHE A 218 3.36 -7.49 -10.48
CA PHE A 218 3.82 -6.52 -11.47
C PHE A 218 2.73 -5.46 -11.61
N SER A 219 3.05 -4.23 -11.21
CA SER A 219 2.10 -3.13 -11.01
C SER A 219 2.62 -1.82 -11.64
N GLU A 220 1.88 -0.72 -11.48
CA GLU A 220 2.41 0.62 -11.80
C GLU A 220 3.56 1.06 -10.88
N ARG A 221 3.76 0.36 -9.74
CA ARG A 221 4.76 0.68 -8.72
C ARG A 221 6.00 -0.19 -8.83
N SER A 222 5.85 -1.50 -9.00
CA SER A 222 6.96 -2.47 -9.09
C SER A 222 7.25 -2.85 -10.55
N SER A 223 8.42 -2.46 -11.06
CA SER A 223 8.79 -2.63 -12.47
C SER A 223 9.36 -4.03 -12.77
N PRO A 224 9.19 -4.58 -14.00
CA PRO A 224 9.70 -5.91 -14.34
C PRO A 224 11.21 -6.07 -14.12
N ALA A 225 11.98 -5.03 -14.39
CA ALA A 225 13.44 -5.06 -14.26
C ALA A 225 13.92 -5.09 -12.80
N ALA A 226 13.15 -4.51 -11.87
CA ALA A 226 13.40 -4.62 -10.44
C ALA A 226 12.89 -5.96 -9.87
N LEU A 227 11.74 -6.44 -10.34
CA LEU A 227 11.19 -7.74 -9.98
C LEU A 227 12.11 -8.90 -10.41
N ASP A 228 12.71 -8.83 -11.60
CA ASP A 228 13.67 -9.83 -12.07
C ASP A 228 14.93 -9.88 -11.21
N HIS A 229 15.44 -8.72 -10.77
CA HIS A 229 16.59 -8.62 -9.87
C HIS A 229 16.24 -9.10 -8.45
N LEU A 230 15.05 -8.75 -7.94
CA LEU A 230 14.52 -9.30 -6.69
C LEU A 230 14.45 -10.82 -6.73
N CYS A 231 13.96 -11.41 -7.83
CA CYS A 231 13.96 -12.86 -8.02
C CYS A 231 15.38 -13.42 -7.96
N ASP A 232 16.35 -12.81 -8.66
CA ASP A 232 17.72 -13.31 -8.72
C ASP A 232 18.44 -13.27 -7.36
N VAL A 233 18.32 -12.18 -6.60
CA VAL A 233 18.90 -12.12 -5.23
C VAL A 233 18.17 -13.03 -4.25
N ALA A 234 16.85 -13.18 -4.36
CA ALA A 234 16.08 -14.09 -3.51
C ALA A 234 16.37 -15.57 -3.82
N PHE A 235 16.57 -15.91 -5.10
CA PHE A 235 17.05 -17.22 -5.54
C PHE A 235 18.47 -17.48 -5.04
N ALA A 236 19.37 -16.49 -5.08
CA ALA A 236 20.75 -16.65 -4.65
C ALA A 236 20.88 -16.81 -3.12
N HIS A 237 20.21 -15.96 -2.33
CA HIS A 237 20.48 -15.78 -0.90
C HIS A 237 19.36 -16.26 0.04
N CYS A 238 18.09 -16.13 -0.35
CA CYS A 238 16.95 -16.36 0.56
C CYS A 238 16.42 -17.80 0.58
N GLY A 239 16.93 -18.70 -0.27
CA GLY A 239 16.45 -20.08 -0.40
C GLY A 239 15.21 -20.25 -1.27
N VAL A 240 14.75 -19.17 -1.92
CA VAL A 240 13.61 -19.19 -2.86
C VAL A 240 13.91 -20.09 -4.06
N LYS A 241 12.89 -20.79 -4.54
CA LYS A 241 12.94 -21.67 -5.72
C LYS A 241 11.91 -21.30 -6.76
N ASP A 242 10.74 -20.84 -6.33
CA ASP A 242 9.60 -20.56 -7.18
C ASP A 242 9.06 -19.16 -6.90
N VAL A 243 8.67 -18.46 -7.96
CA VAL A 243 8.03 -17.14 -7.89
C VAL A 243 6.83 -17.13 -8.82
N ILE A 244 5.67 -16.79 -8.27
CA ILE A 244 4.46 -16.51 -9.05
C ILE A 244 4.33 -14.99 -9.18
N VAL A 245 4.14 -14.49 -10.40
CA VAL A 245 3.91 -13.06 -10.65
C VAL A 245 2.48 -12.86 -11.15
N VAL A 246 1.72 -11.99 -10.50
CA VAL A 246 0.41 -11.52 -10.97
C VAL A 246 0.62 -10.21 -11.73
N VAL A 247 0.03 -10.09 -12.92
CA VAL A 247 0.07 -8.84 -13.71
C VAL A 247 -1.13 -7.99 -13.35
N LEU A 248 -0.91 -6.90 -12.60
CA LEU A 248 -1.98 -6.04 -12.10
C LEU A 248 -2.53 -5.09 -13.17
N PRO A 249 -3.79 -4.63 -13.03
CA PRO A 249 -4.38 -3.63 -13.90
C PRO A 249 -3.96 -2.21 -13.48
N ALA A 250 -4.11 -1.25 -14.39
CA ALA A 250 -3.88 0.17 -14.10
C ALA A 250 -5.10 0.80 -13.40
N GLU A 251 -5.28 0.47 -12.11
CA GLU A 251 -6.43 0.88 -11.28
C GLU A 251 -5.99 1.47 -9.93
N ARG A 252 -6.57 2.62 -9.51
CA ARG A 252 -6.27 3.23 -8.19
C ARG A 252 -6.52 2.29 -7.01
N THR A 253 -7.52 1.41 -7.11
CA THR A 253 -7.86 0.40 -6.10
C THR A 253 -6.97 -0.85 -6.12
N ALA A 254 -5.98 -0.93 -7.01
CA ALA A 254 -5.08 -2.06 -7.18
C ALA A 254 -3.64 -1.61 -7.50
N ILE A 255 -3.13 -0.59 -6.80
CA ILE A 255 -1.74 -0.12 -6.96
C ILE A 255 -0.69 -1.18 -6.61
N HIS A 256 -1.04 -2.14 -5.75
CA HIS A 256 -0.19 -3.21 -5.24
C HIS A 256 -0.96 -4.53 -5.14
N LEU A 257 -0.28 -5.68 -5.23
CA LEU A 257 -0.89 -7.01 -5.08
C LEU A 257 -1.64 -7.16 -3.76
N ASP A 258 -1.13 -6.61 -2.66
CA ASP A 258 -1.79 -6.72 -1.36
C ASP A 258 -3.08 -5.93 -1.18
N MET A 259 -3.40 -5.05 -2.14
CA MET A 259 -4.72 -4.43 -2.21
C MET A 259 -5.78 -5.41 -2.71
N ILE A 260 -5.41 -6.44 -3.50
CA ILE A 260 -6.35 -7.36 -4.16
C ILE A 260 -6.21 -8.84 -3.75
N PHE A 261 -5.14 -9.21 -3.03
CA PHE A 261 -4.90 -10.57 -2.51
C PHE A 261 -4.15 -10.53 -1.17
N THR A 262 -4.53 -11.38 -0.21
CA THR A 262 -3.70 -11.66 0.98
C THR A 262 -3.97 -13.07 1.52
N GLN A 263 -2.91 -13.78 1.96
CA GLN A 263 -3.05 -15.06 2.65
C GLN A 263 -3.54 -14.86 4.11
N LEU A 264 -4.57 -15.60 4.51
CA LEU A 264 -5.21 -15.53 5.84
C LEU A 264 -4.79 -16.70 6.74
N ASP A 265 -4.73 -17.90 6.16
CA ASP A 265 -4.38 -19.15 6.84
C ASP A 265 -3.59 -20.08 5.90
N ARG A 266 -3.26 -21.29 6.34
CA ARG A 266 -2.44 -22.26 5.59
C ARG A 266 -3.04 -22.59 4.23
N GLU A 267 -4.36 -22.70 4.18
CA GLU A 267 -5.19 -23.07 3.04
C GLU A 267 -6.16 -21.97 2.60
N LEU A 268 -6.17 -20.77 3.22
CA LEU A 268 -7.12 -19.69 2.91
C LEU A 268 -6.44 -18.37 2.51
N CYS A 269 -7.00 -17.69 1.51
CA CYS A 269 -6.69 -16.30 1.17
C CYS A 269 -7.96 -15.45 1.01
N CYS A 270 -7.86 -14.13 1.18
CA CYS A 270 -8.85 -13.20 0.63
C CYS A 270 -8.40 -12.77 -0.76
N ILE A 271 -9.35 -12.60 -1.69
CA ILE A 271 -9.16 -12.00 -3.00
C ILE A 271 -10.29 -11.03 -3.35
N TYR A 272 -9.97 -10.03 -4.17
CA TYR A 272 -10.95 -9.28 -4.95
C TYR A 272 -11.43 -10.17 -6.12
N PRO A 273 -12.68 -10.67 -6.12
CA PRO A 273 -13.04 -11.80 -6.97
C PRO A 273 -12.84 -11.61 -8.49
N PRO A 274 -13.18 -10.46 -9.11
CA PRO A 274 -13.05 -10.25 -10.55
C PRO A 274 -11.64 -10.50 -11.10
N HIS A 275 -10.62 -10.04 -10.36
CA HIS A 275 -9.22 -10.08 -10.79
C HIS A 275 -8.58 -11.49 -10.65
N PHE A 276 -9.29 -12.46 -10.07
CA PHE A 276 -8.80 -13.83 -9.88
C PHE A 276 -9.74 -14.91 -10.43
N VAL A 277 -11.03 -14.61 -10.61
CA VAL A 277 -12.08 -15.57 -10.98
C VAL A 277 -12.95 -15.00 -12.11
N GLY A 278 -13.12 -15.79 -13.18
CA GLY A 278 -14.00 -15.42 -14.30
C GLY A 278 -13.27 -14.74 -15.48
N PRO A 279 -13.94 -13.83 -16.21
CA PRO A 279 -13.40 -13.25 -17.45
C PRO A 279 -12.40 -12.11 -17.22
N GLU A 280 -12.53 -11.36 -16.11
CA GLU A 280 -11.66 -10.24 -15.73
C GLU A 280 -10.34 -10.69 -15.06
N ARG A 281 -10.13 -12.01 -14.89
CA ARG A 281 -8.98 -12.55 -14.15
C ARG A 281 -7.66 -12.11 -14.79
N LEU A 282 -6.71 -11.74 -13.93
CA LEU A 282 -5.40 -11.24 -14.33
C LEU A 282 -4.51 -12.34 -14.90
N ALA A 283 -3.54 -11.94 -15.74
CA ALA A 283 -2.51 -12.83 -16.25
C ALA A 283 -1.54 -13.23 -15.12
N VAL A 284 -1.11 -14.49 -15.11
CA VAL A 284 -0.24 -15.04 -14.06
C VAL A 284 0.95 -15.76 -14.69
N LEU A 285 2.15 -15.43 -14.21
CA LEU A 285 3.42 -15.97 -14.67
C LEU A 285 4.10 -16.77 -13.56
N HIS A 286 4.90 -17.76 -13.93
CA HIS A 286 5.72 -18.57 -13.02
C HIS A 286 7.19 -18.52 -13.46
N ARG A 287 8.07 -18.06 -12.56
CA ARG A 287 9.53 -18.13 -12.70
C ARG A 287 10.07 -19.15 -11.70
N ARG A 288 11.02 -20.00 -12.13
CA ARG A 288 11.69 -20.98 -11.25
C ARG A 288 13.18 -20.69 -11.23
N LYS A 289 13.84 -20.91 -10.11
CA LYS A 289 15.29 -20.81 -9.98
C LYS A 289 15.95 -21.64 -11.08
N GLN A 290 16.92 -21.04 -11.79
CA GLN A 290 17.60 -21.58 -12.97
C GLN A 290 16.77 -21.68 -14.27
N SER A 291 15.49 -21.27 -14.32
CA SER A 291 14.77 -21.13 -15.60
C SER A 291 15.30 -19.92 -16.40
N GLN A 292 15.40 -20.07 -17.72
CA GLN A 292 15.85 -19.02 -18.66
C GLN A 292 14.72 -18.04 -19.05
N GLY A 293 13.65 -17.97 -18.25
CA GLY A 293 12.45 -17.21 -18.55
C GLY A 293 11.26 -17.62 -17.68
N VAL A 294 10.10 -17.05 -18.00
CA VAL A 294 8.82 -17.26 -17.29
C VAL A 294 7.86 -18.13 -18.10
N LYS A 295 6.93 -18.80 -17.40
CA LYS A 295 5.84 -19.57 -18.00
C LYS A 295 4.50 -18.93 -17.64
N GLU A 296 3.61 -18.73 -18.62
CA GLU A 296 2.22 -18.33 -18.37
C GLU A 296 1.41 -19.49 -17.76
N MET A 297 0.57 -19.18 -16.78
CA MET A 297 -0.22 -20.15 -16.01
C MET A 297 -1.73 -19.88 -16.20
N PRO A 298 -2.60 -20.92 -16.27
CA PRO A 298 -4.01 -20.75 -16.66
C PRO A 298 -4.85 -19.81 -15.79
N ASN A 299 -4.48 -19.70 -14.51
CA ASN A 299 -4.96 -18.75 -13.51
C ASN A 299 -4.07 -18.84 -12.25
N PHE A 300 -4.33 -17.97 -11.27
CA PHE A 300 -3.58 -17.89 -10.02
C PHE A 300 -3.61 -19.18 -9.17
N PHE A 301 -4.79 -19.79 -9.01
CA PHE A 301 -4.95 -21.01 -8.21
C PHE A 301 -4.26 -22.22 -8.87
N ALA A 302 -4.27 -22.30 -10.20
CA ALA A 302 -3.51 -23.31 -10.95
C ALA A 302 -1.98 -23.10 -10.83
N ALA A 303 -1.51 -21.85 -10.74
CA ALA A 303 -0.11 -21.55 -10.46
C ALA A 303 0.30 -21.98 -9.04
N LEU A 304 -0.52 -21.65 -8.04
CA LEU A 304 -0.35 -22.06 -6.65
C LEU A 304 -0.38 -23.59 -6.46
N GLN A 305 -1.28 -24.29 -7.14
CA GLN A 305 -1.35 -25.75 -7.11
C GLN A 305 -0.10 -26.39 -7.73
N ALA A 306 0.46 -25.80 -8.79
CA ALA A 306 1.67 -26.30 -9.46
C ALA A 306 2.99 -26.12 -8.65
N VAL A 307 2.92 -25.47 -7.48
CA VAL A 307 4.04 -25.30 -6.52
C VAL A 307 3.69 -25.85 -5.13
N ASP A 308 2.75 -26.78 -5.06
CA ASP A 308 2.30 -27.44 -3.82
C ASP A 308 1.82 -26.43 -2.75
N GLN A 309 1.11 -25.38 -3.15
CA GLN A 309 0.57 -24.35 -2.26
C GLN A 309 -0.91 -24.03 -2.54
N PRO A 310 -1.83 -25.01 -2.58
CA PRO A 310 -3.25 -24.75 -2.80
C PRO A 310 -3.81 -23.79 -1.73
N LEU A 311 -4.64 -22.84 -2.17
CA LEU A 311 -5.40 -21.92 -1.32
C LEU A 311 -6.84 -21.84 -1.83
N GLU A 312 -7.82 -21.87 -0.94
CA GLU A 312 -9.23 -21.62 -1.21
C GLU A 312 -9.54 -20.12 -0.97
N PRO A 313 -10.29 -19.46 -1.87
CA PRO A 313 -10.56 -18.04 -1.76
C PRO A 313 -11.79 -17.69 -0.92
N VAL A 314 -11.61 -16.77 0.03
CA VAL A 314 -12.67 -15.93 0.60
C VAL A 314 -12.83 -14.70 -0.30
N PHE A 315 -14.08 -14.34 -0.62
CA PHE A 315 -14.39 -13.28 -1.58
C PHE A 315 -14.61 -11.94 -0.87
N CYS A 316 -13.76 -10.94 -1.14
CA CYS A 316 -13.98 -9.55 -0.75
C CYS A 316 -15.33 -9.05 -1.29
N GLY A 317 -16.20 -8.56 -0.40
CA GLY A 317 -17.56 -8.12 -0.73
C GLY A 317 -18.53 -9.23 -1.16
N GLY A 318 -18.19 -10.51 -0.94
CA GLY A 318 -19.04 -11.64 -1.27
C GLY A 318 -19.31 -11.81 -2.77
N SER A 319 -20.54 -12.18 -3.12
CA SER A 319 -20.96 -12.51 -4.49
C SER A 319 -21.58 -11.34 -5.28
N VAL A 320 -21.73 -10.16 -4.67
CA VAL A 320 -22.44 -9.02 -5.28
C VAL A 320 -21.44 -7.96 -5.73
N ARG A 321 -21.25 -7.80 -7.05
CA ARG A 321 -20.22 -6.93 -7.65
C ARG A 321 -20.16 -5.51 -7.07
N SER A 322 -21.30 -4.88 -6.78
CA SER A 322 -21.34 -3.53 -6.18
C SER A 322 -20.95 -3.48 -4.69
N LEU A 323 -20.94 -4.61 -3.98
CA LEU A 323 -20.32 -4.73 -2.66
C LEU A 323 -18.82 -5.03 -2.79
N GLN A 324 -18.44 -5.90 -3.73
CA GLN A 324 -17.04 -6.19 -4.05
C GLN A 324 -16.26 -4.89 -4.33
N GLU A 325 -16.77 -4.02 -5.22
CA GLU A 325 -16.14 -2.74 -5.57
C GLU A 325 -16.04 -1.77 -4.38
N ARG A 326 -17.08 -1.71 -3.53
CA ARG A 326 -17.13 -0.80 -2.38
C ARG A 326 -16.20 -1.21 -1.24
N GLU A 327 -16.10 -2.51 -0.99
CA GLU A 327 -15.21 -3.05 0.04
C GLU A 327 -13.76 -3.12 -0.47
N GLN A 328 -13.55 -3.34 -1.77
CA GLN A 328 -12.24 -3.20 -2.40
C GLN A 328 -11.70 -1.76 -2.28
N TRP A 329 -12.52 -0.75 -2.56
CA TRP A 329 -12.18 0.65 -2.26
C TRP A 329 -11.88 0.89 -0.77
N SER A 330 -12.49 0.09 0.12
CA SER A 330 -12.28 0.13 1.57
C SER A 330 -11.11 -0.75 2.05
N SER A 331 -10.17 -1.08 1.15
CA SER A 331 -8.99 -1.91 1.42
C SER A 331 -9.30 -3.31 1.97
N ALA A 332 -10.46 -3.89 1.65
CA ALA A 332 -10.95 -5.09 2.34
C ALA A 332 -10.12 -6.36 2.10
N CYS A 333 -9.29 -6.46 1.07
CA CYS A 333 -8.34 -7.58 0.93
C CYS A 333 -7.05 -7.42 1.75
N ASN A 334 -6.77 -6.24 2.31
CA ASN A 334 -5.48 -5.87 2.90
C ASN A 334 -5.33 -6.32 4.37
N PHE A 335 -5.49 -7.62 4.62
CA PHE A 335 -5.46 -8.22 5.95
C PHE A 335 -4.05 -8.28 6.56
N PHE A 336 -3.94 -8.08 7.87
CA PHE A 336 -2.69 -8.35 8.57
C PHE A 336 -2.75 -9.62 9.42
N ALA A 337 -2.17 -10.72 8.95
CA ALA A 337 -2.05 -11.96 9.71
C ALA A 337 -1.05 -11.82 10.88
N VAL A 338 -1.52 -12.04 12.12
CA VAL A 338 -0.66 -12.12 13.33
C VAL A 338 -0.25 -13.56 13.66
N ARG A 339 -1.07 -14.54 13.26
CA ARG A 339 -0.75 -15.98 13.20
C ARG A 339 -1.64 -16.66 12.14
N PRO A 340 -1.41 -17.93 11.75
CA PRO A 340 -2.30 -18.63 10.82
C PRO A 340 -3.72 -18.64 11.37
N GLY A 341 -4.67 -18.22 10.55
CA GLY A 341 -6.08 -18.14 10.93
C GLY A 341 -6.45 -16.94 11.80
N VAL A 342 -5.50 -16.07 12.22
CA VAL A 342 -5.84 -14.82 12.93
C VAL A 342 -5.28 -13.60 12.22
N VAL A 343 -6.20 -12.75 11.78
CA VAL A 343 -5.97 -11.58 10.93
C VAL A 343 -6.58 -10.32 11.52
N VAL A 344 -6.03 -9.15 11.18
CA VAL A 344 -6.55 -7.83 11.54
C VAL A 344 -7.12 -7.14 10.29
N THR A 345 -8.28 -6.50 10.39
CA THR A 345 -8.93 -5.73 9.31
C THR A 345 -9.81 -4.60 9.86
N TYR A 346 -10.33 -3.73 8.99
CA TYR A 346 -11.30 -2.70 9.37
C TYR A 346 -12.70 -3.28 9.58
N ALA A 347 -13.39 -2.84 10.64
CA ALA A 347 -14.74 -3.27 10.98
C ALA A 347 -15.81 -2.93 9.93
N ARG A 348 -15.52 -2.00 9.01
CA ARG A 348 -16.45 -1.44 8.01
C ARG A 348 -16.70 -2.30 6.78
N ASN A 349 -16.05 -3.45 6.66
CA ASN A 349 -16.07 -4.33 5.48
C ASN A 349 -17.04 -5.50 5.72
N GLU A 350 -18.30 -5.16 6.02
CA GLU A 350 -19.32 -6.06 6.59
C GLU A 350 -19.59 -7.31 5.74
N ALA A 351 -19.61 -7.21 4.40
CA ALA A 351 -19.85 -8.36 3.53
C ALA A 351 -18.62 -9.30 3.50
N THR A 352 -17.40 -8.77 3.48
CA THR A 352 -16.17 -9.55 3.60
C THR A 352 -16.08 -10.23 4.97
N LEU A 353 -16.48 -9.56 6.06
CA LEU A 353 -16.56 -10.17 7.38
C LEU A 353 -17.56 -11.34 7.42
N LEU A 354 -18.71 -11.20 6.76
CA LEU A 354 -19.72 -12.26 6.66
C LEU A 354 -19.23 -13.47 5.84
N GLU A 355 -18.41 -13.28 4.80
CA GLU A 355 -17.76 -14.42 4.12
C GLU A 355 -16.67 -15.09 4.99
N LEU A 356 -16.00 -14.33 5.88
CA LEU A 356 -15.05 -14.88 6.85
C LEU A 356 -15.73 -15.69 7.95
N GLU A 357 -16.90 -15.27 8.43
CA GLU A 357 -17.73 -16.07 9.33
C GLU A 357 -18.12 -17.41 8.69
N ARG A 358 -18.50 -17.39 7.40
CA ARG A 358 -18.77 -18.62 6.62
C ARG A 358 -17.53 -19.49 6.43
N ALA A 359 -16.33 -18.89 6.37
CA ALA A 359 -15.04 -19.59 6.39
C ALA A 359 -14.60 -20.07 7.79
N GLY A 360 -15.45 -19.92 8.80
CA GLY A 360 -15.23 -20.43 10.17
C GLY A 360 -14.37 -19.53 11.05
N PHE A 361 -14.21 -18.24 10.72
CA PHE A 361 -13.57 -17.27 11.61
C PHE A 361 -14.58 -16.69 12.60
N THR A 362 -14.15 -16.45 13.84
CA THR A 362 -14.90 -15.61 14.80
C THR A 362 -14.50 -14.13 14.61
N ILE A 363 -15.48 -13.24 14.43
CA ILE A 363 -15.21 -11.80 14.41
C ILE A 363 -15.07 -11.30 15.84
N VAL A 364 -13.93 -10.66 16.16
CA VAL A 364 -13.59 -10.19 17.51
C VAL A 364 -13.28 -8.69 17.46
N PRO A 365 -14.11 -7.81 18.04
CA PRO A 365 -13.79 -6.40 18.13
C PRO A 365 -12.48 -6.15 18.90
N ALA A 366 -11.63 -5.26 18.39
CA ALA A 366 -10.39 -4.89 19.07
C ALA A 366 -10.63 -4.39 20.51
N ALA A 367 -11.77 -3.73 20.76
CA ALA A 367 -12.17 -3.32 22.10
C ALA A 367 -12.34 -4.52 23.06
N SER A 368 -13.05 -5.57 22.64
CA SER A 368 -13.26 -6.79 23.42
C SER A 368 -11.94 -7.53 23.72
N LEU A 369 -11.07 -7.64 22.71
CA LEU A 369 -9.76 -8.32 22.82
C LEU A 369 -8.80 -7.59 23.78
N LEU A 370 -8.79 -6.26 23.74
CA LEU A 370 -7.97 -5.41 24.60
C LEU A 370 -8.51 -5.36 26.04
N ALA A 371 -9.83 -5.36 26.21
CA ALA A 371 -10.49 -5.48 27.51
C ALA A 371 -10.40 -6.89 28.13
N GLY A 372 -9.95 -7.90 27.36
CA GLY A 372 -9.91 -9.30 27.80
C GLY A 372 -11.28 -9.96 27.92
N GLN A 373 -12.31 -9.35 27.33
CA GLN A 373 -13.69 -9.87 27.29
C GLN A 373 -13.84 -11.01 26.27
N GLU A 374 -13.04 -10.99 25.21
CA GLU A 374 -12.95 -12.04 24.20
C GLU A 374 -11.49 -12.48 24.04
N THR A 375 -11.26 -13.78 23.79
CA THR A 375 -9.92 -14.36 23.65
C THR A 375 -9.85 -15.36 22.50
N LEU A 376 -8.80 -15.26 21.67
CA LEU A 376 -8.58 -16.16 20.54
C LEU A 376 -7.62 -17.29 20.92
N GLY A 377 -8.19 -18.43 21.33
CA GLY A 377 -7.43 -19.66 21.66
C GLY A 377 -6.52 -20.12 20.51
N ASP A 378 -5.40 -20.79 20.84
CA ASP A 378 -4.24 -20.93 19.95
C ASP A 378 -4.53 -21.53 18.55
N ASP A 379 -5.48 -22.46 18.44
CA ASP A 379 -5.88 -23.10 17.18
C ASP A 379 -7.17 -22.51 16.57
N ALA A 380 -7.80 -21.51 17.21
CA ALA A 380 -9.02 -20.87 16.72
C ALA A 380 -8.73 -19.86 15.59
N ARG A 381 -9.66 -19.76 14.63
CA ARG A 381 -9.70 -18.72 13.60
C ARG A 381 -10.39 -17.46 14.10
N GLY A 382 -9.82 -16.29 13.82
CA GLY A 382 -10.32 -15.02 14.33
C GLY A 382 -10.01 -13.82 13.44
N VAL A 383 -10.96 -12.90 13.32
CA VAL A 383 -10.77 -11.62 12.63
C VAL A 383 -10.85 -10.51 13.67
N VAL A 384 -9.71 -9.91 14.00
CA VAL A 384 -9.67 -8.76 14.91
C VAL A 384 -10.06 -7.51 14.14
N THR A 385 -11.19 -6.91 14.48
CA THR A 385 -11.71 -5.72 13.77
C THR A 385 -11.34 -4.42 14.49
N ILE A 386 -10.75 -3.48 13.75
CA ILE A 386 -10.42 -2.13 14.24
C ILE A 386 -11.33 -1.07 13.60
N GLU A 387 -11.44 0.09 14.26
CA GLU A 387 -11.91 1.32 13.62
C GLU A 387 -10.93 1.73 12.50
N GLY A 388 -11.44 2.44 11.51
CA GLY A 388 -10.75 2.73 10.25
C GLY A 388 -11.59 3.65 9.36
N SER A 389 -12.04 4.75 9.94
CA SER A 389 -12.81 5.81 9.29
C SER A 389 -11.90 6.86 8.64
N GLU A 390 -10.70 7.05 9.18
CA GLU A 390 -9.70 7.99 8.67
C GLU A 390 -8.48 7.26 8.10
N LEU A 391 -7.98 6.20 8.76
CA LEU A 391 -6.81 5.44 8.27
C LEU A 391 -7.02 4.87 6.85
N VAL A 392 -8.25 4.48 6.53
CA VAL A 392 -8.62 3.95 5.21
C VAL A 392 -8.59 5.02 4.10
N ARG A 393 -8.64 6.32 4.43
CA ARG A 393 -8.56 7.42 3.44
C ARG A 393 -7.16 7.61 2.86
N GLY A 394 -6.13 7.09 3.53
CA GLY A 394 -4.80 6.95 2.95
C GLY A 394 -4.70 5.85 1.89
N GLY A 395 -5.79 5.13 1.60
CA GLY A 395 -5.83 4.11 0.55
C GLY A 395 -5.19 2.77 0.93
N GLY A 396 -5.02 2.48 2.22
CA GLY A 396 -4.38 1.25 2.70
C GLY A 396 -5.03 0.64 3.94
N GLY A 397 -4.72 -0.63 4.19
CA GLY A 397 -5.21 -1.41 5.34
C GLY A 397 -4.12 -1.75 6.38
N PRO A 398 -4.46 -2.61 7.36
CA PRO A 398 -3.51 -3.08 8.38
C PRO A 398 -2.24 -3.72 7.83
N ARG A 399 -2.23 -4.28 6.62
CA ARG A 399 -1.01 -4.83 6.00
C ARG A 399 -0.09 -3.73 5.48
N CYS A 400 -0.64 -2.69 4.86
CA CYS A 400 0.11 -1.50 4.43
C CYS A 400 0.77 -0.81 5.62
N MET A 401 0.03 -0.69 6.74
CA MET A 401 0.52 -0.05 7.97
C MET A 401 1.58 -0.84 8.75
N THR A 402 2.08 -1.97 8.24
CA THR A 402 3.00 -2.86 8.97
C THR A 402 4.15 -3.40 8.13
N LEU A 403 5.35 -3.35 8.71
CA LEU A 403 6.54 -4.04 8.23
C LEU A 403 6.89 -5.18 9.20
N PRO A 404 6.58 -6.46 8.89
CA PRO A 404 6.99 -7.60 9.70
C PRO A 404 8.51 -7.71 9.77
N LEU A 405 9.09 -7.50 10.95
CA LEU A 405 10.51 -7.74 11.17
C LEU A 405 10.79 -9.21 11.45
N ARG A 406 9.94 -9.89 12.24
CA ARG A 406 10.18 -11.28 12.65
C ARG A 406 8.89 -12.07 12.78
N ARG A 407 8.82 -13.22 12.09
CA ARG A 407 7.77 -14.23 12.20
C ARG A 407 8.38 -15.60 12.54
N ARG A 408 7.69 -16.42 13.36
CA ARG A 408 7.99 -17.85 13.46
C ARG A 408 7.61 -18.53 12.13
N ARG A 409 8.39 -19.52 11.69
CA ARG A 409 8.07 -20.34 10.51
C ARG A 409 6.66 -20.91 10.66
N ALA A 410 5.78 -20.69 9.68
CA ALA A 410 4.50 -21.36 9.63
C ALA A 410 4.71 -22.89 9.58
N ARG A 411 4.00 -23.64 10.42
CA ARG A 411 3.89 -25.11 10.27
C ARG A 411 3.13 -25.40 8.97
N PRO A 412 3.46 -26.49 8.24
CA PRO A 412 2.62 -26.97 7.14
C PRO A 412 1.22 -27.32 7.66
N SER A 413 0.24 -27.47 6.76
CA SER A 413 -1.06 -27.99 7.17
C SER A 413 -0.93 -29.43 7.66
N THR A 414 -1.65 -29.75 8.74
CA THR A 414 -1.87 -31.12 9.21
C THR A 414 -3.19 -31.71 8.73
N SER A 415 -4.10 -30.87 8.22
CA SER A 415 -5.30 -31.27 7.50
C SER A 415 -4.99 -31.40 6.01
N ILE A 416 -5.29 -32.57 5.44
CA ILE A 416 -5.65 -32.69 4.03
C ILE A 416 -6.96 -31.90 3.88
N PRO A 417 -7.13 -31.02 2.88
CA PRO A 417 -8.38 -30.28 2.70
C PRO A 417 -9.52 -31.26 2.40
N HIS A 418 -10.40 -31.46 3.37
CA HIS A 418 -11.73 -31.98 3.11
C HIS A 418 -12.49 -30.92 2.31
N SER A 419 -13.02 -31.29 1.15
CA SER A 419 -13.77 -30.41 0.26
C SER A 419 -15.10 -29.98 0.91
N ALA A 420 -15.03 -28.98 1.78
CA ALA A 420 -16.12 -28.48 2.61
C ALA A 420 -16.79 -27.22 2.03
N PHE A 421 -16.18 -26.56 1.05
CA PHE A 421 -16.85 -25.55 0.24
C PHE A 421 -17.51 -26.18 -0.99
N ARG A 422 -18.84 -26.29 -0.94
CA ARG A 422 -19.64 -26.47 -2.16
C ARG A 422 -19.56 -25.19 -2.97
N THR A 423 -19.04 -25.27 -4.18
CA THR A 423 -19.22 -24.22 -5.18
C THR A 423 -20.72 -23.96 -5.39
N PRO A 424 -21.15 -22.69 -5.53
CA PRO A 424 -22.47 -22.38 -6.10
C PRO A 424 -22.63 -23.08 -7.45
N HIS A 425 -23.84 -23.54 -7.75
CA HIS A 425 -24.10 -24.45 -8.87
C HIS A 425 -23.55 -23.97 -10.22
N SER A 426 -23.11 -24.94 -11.02
CA SER A 426 -22.63 -24.75 -12.39
C SER A 426 -23.64 -24.01 -13.27
N LEU A 427 -23.36 -22.74 -13.56
CA LEU A 427 -24.07 -21.96 -14.58
C LEU A 427 -23.62 -22.37 -15.99
N ASN A 428 -24.07 -23.54 -16.43
CA ASN A 428 -24.08 -23.97 -17.82
C ASN A 428 -25.19 -25.01 -18.00
N ASP A 429 -26.39 -24.55 -18.38
CA ASP A 429 -27.30 -25.20 -19.33
C ASP A 429 -28.64 -24.44 -19.34
N ALA A 430 -28.81 -23.57 -20.33
CA ALA A 430 -30.04 -22.80 -20.55
C ALA A 430 -30.23 -22.54 -22.06
N HIS A 431 -30.53 -23.61 -22.82
CA HIS A 431 -30.92 -23.48 -24.22
C HIS A 431 -32.20 -22.64 -24.35
N TYR A 432 -32.08 -21.45 -24.94
CA TYR A 432 -33.18 -20.51 -25.08
C TYR A 432 -34.00 -20.81 -26.34
N LEU A 433 -35.20 -21.37 -26.18
CA LEU A 433 -36.22 -21.47 -27.24
C LEU A 433 -37.51 -20.78 -26.77
N PRO A 434 -38.14 -19.91 -27.58
CA PRO A 434 -39.29 -19.10 -27.16
C PRO A 434 -40.64 -19.81 -27.36
N GLY A 435 -41.60 -19.63 -26.44
CA GLY A 435 -42.97 -20.08 -26.69
C GLY A 435 -44.00 -19.85 -25.58
N GLY A 436 -45.05 -19.08 -25.89
CA GLY A 436 -46.39 -19.23 -25.29
C GLY A 436 -46.72 -18.38 -24.05
N PRO A 437 -47.94 -17.79 -23.96
CA PRO A 437 -48.42 -17.06 -22.80
C PRO A 437 -49.14 -17.95 -21.76
N SER A 438 -49.09 -17.55 -20.49
CA SER A 438 -49.85 -18.20 -19.41
C SER A 438 -51.35 -17.80 -19.43
N PRO A 439 -52.29 -18.73 -19.17
CA PRO A 439 -53.72 -18.42 -19.06
C PRO A 439 -54.07 -17.81 -17.68
N VAL A 440 -55.15 -17.02 -17.66
CA VAL A 440 -55.69 -16.38 -16.44
C VAL A 440 -56.71 -17.29 -15.74
N SER A 441 -56.65 -17.36 -14.41
CA SER A 441 -57.74 -17.92 -13.58
C SER A 441 -58.07 -17.01 -12.40
N ARG A 442 -59.37 -16.78 -12.15
CA ARG A 442 -59.91 -15.93 -11.07
C ARG A 442 -60.67 -16.77 -10.04
N VAL A 443 -60.16 -16.86 -8.81
CA VAL A 443 -60.91 -16.97 -7.54
C VAL A 443 -59.99 -16.37 -6.46
N GLY A 444 -60.41 -15.62 -5.43
CA GLY A 444 -61.74 -15.19 -5.02
C GLY A 444 -61.92 -15.37 -3.52
N GLY A 445 -61.74 -14.31 -2.71
CA GLY A 445 -61.93 -14.41 -1.26
C GLY A 445 -61.38 -13.22 -0.46
N ARG A 446 -62.26 -12.61 0.35
CA ARG A 446 -61.95 -11.74 1.50
C ARG A 446 -62.82 -12.27 2.66
N PRO A 447 -62.31 -12.25 3.91
CA PRO A 447 -62.60 -11.06 4.74
C PRO A 447 -61.40 -10.59 5.55
N ALA A 448 -61.55 -9.42 6.20
CA ALA A 448 -60.60 -8.87 7.16
C ALA A 448 -61.34 -8.53 8.47
N GLY A 449 -60.69 -8.70 9.63
CA GLY A 449 -61.33 -8.37 10.90
C GLY A 449 -60.42 -8.43 12.13
N ALA A 450 -60.43 -7.32 12.88
CA ALA A 450 -60.01 -7.19 14.29
C ALA A 450 -58.50 -7.32 14.63
N ARG A 451 -57.98 -6.67 15.69
CA ARG A 451 -58.41 -5.49 16.50
C ARG A 451 -57.24 -5.06 17.40
N ARG A 452 -57.04 -3.75 17.62
CA ARG A 452 -57.04 -3.08 18.96
C ARG A 452 -56.79 -1.55 18.85
N ARG A 453 -57.01 -0.84 19.96
CA ARG A 453 -56.99 0.64 20.09
C ARG A 453 -56.04 1.06 21.23
N ARG A 454 -55.58 2.32 21.22
CA ARG A 454 -55.36 3.29 22.34
C ARG A 454 -54.63 4.53 21.77
N HIS A 455 -54.77 5.78 22.26
CA HIS A 455 -55.71 6.37 23.21
C HIS A 455 -56.04 7.85 22.80
N VAL A 456 -56.62 8.68 23.70
CA VAL A 456 -57.24 9.99 23.39
C VAL A 456 -56.41 11.19 23.87
N ARG A 457 -56.65 12.37 23.28
CA ARG A 457 -55.98 13.67 23.52
C ARG A 457 -56.21 14.27 24.92
N GLY A 458 -55.22 15.04 25.40
CA GLY A 458 -55.37 16.18 26.32
C GLY A 458 -55.02 17.51 25.62
N ARG A 459 -55.25 18.69 26.22
CA ARG A 459 -55.15 20.00 25.55
C ARG A 459 -54.85 21.17 26.52
N ALA A 460 -54.10 22.19 26.05
CA ALA A 460 -53.80 23.47 26.73
C ALA A 460 -52.95 23.36 28.03
N GLN A 461 -52.29 24.40 28.58
CA GLN A 461 -52.11 25.84 28.28
C GLN A 461 -50.62 26.21 28.64
N ALA A 462 -50.00 27.39 28.42
CA ALA A 462 -50.40 28.77 28.75
C ALA A 462 -49.59 29.84 27.94
N VAL A 463 -49.71 31.13 28.28
CA VAL A 463 -49.26 32.29 27.47
C VAL A 463 -48.64 33.43 28.32
N VAL A 464 -47.47 33.95 27.90
CA VAL A 464 -46.91 35.31 28.11
C VAL A 464 -45.92 35.56 26.94
N GLY A 465 -45.66 36.74 26.36
CA GLY A 465 -46.17 38.11 26.53
C GLY A 465 -45.64 39.00 25.37
N ALA A 466 -46.05 40.27 25.27
CA ALA A 466 -45.92 41.06 24.03
C ALA A 466 -44.80 42.14 24.04
N ALA A 467 -44.43 42.60 22.84
CA ALA A 467 -43.70 43.87 22.63
C ALA A 467 -44.26 44.67 21.44
N HIS A 468 -44.20 45.99 21.56
CA HIS A 468 -44.58 47.06 20.61
C HIS A 468 -43.38 48.05 20.54
N SER A 469 -43.21 49.02 19.64
CA SER A 469 -43.72 49.33 18.27
C SER A 469 -42.99 50.62 17.78
N ARG A 470 -43.34 51.15 16.58
CA ARG A 470 -42.87 52.43 15.93
C ARG A 470 -41.53 52.28 15.17
N ARG A 471 -41.34 52.70 13.90
CA ARG A 471 -41.66 53.94 13.11
C ARG A 471 -40.76 55.12 13.51
N ARG A 472 -40.17 55.97 12.63
CA ARG A 472 -40.33 56.29 11.17
C ARG A 472 -38.92 56.79 10.64
N ALA A 473 -38.61 57.20 9.39
CA ALA A 473 -39.35 57.50 8.16
C ALA A 473 -38.58 57.20 6.83
N GLN A 474 -38.20 58.22 6.03
CA GLN A 474 -37.76 58.20 4.60
C GLN A 474 -36.88 59.48 4.29
N PRO A 475 -36.62 59.90 3.03
CA PRO A 475 -35.61 59.39 2.07
C PRO A 475 -34.71 60.51 1.44
N HIS A 476 -33.87 60.19 0.43
CA HIS A 476 -33.80 60.86 -0.90
C HIS A 476 -32.72 60.22 -1.83
N SER A 477 -32.71 60.59 -3.12
CA SER A 477 -31.87 60.06 -4.24
C SER A 477 -30.72 61.05 -4.62
N VAL A 478 -29.81 60.90 -5.61
CA VAL A 478 -29.71 60.25 -6.96
C VAL A 478 -28.20 59.91 -7.21
N GLY A 479 -27.71 58.99 -8.07
CA GLY A 479 -28.28 58.00 -9.00
C GLY A 479 -27.22 57.45 -10.00
N ALA A 480 -27.65 56.92 -11.15
CA ALA A 480 -26.86 56.46 -12.33
C ALA A 480 -25.96 55.18 -12.23
N PRO A 481 -26.29 54.11 -13.00
CA PRO A 481 -25.39 52.99 -13.32
C PRO A 481 -25.34 52.59 -14.83
N LEU A 482 -24.56 51.53 -15.15
CA LEU A 482 -24.51 50.70 -16.41
C LEU A 482 -23.45 51.07 -17.49
N PRO A 483 -23.01 50.12 -18.38
CA PRO A 483 -23.03 48.63 -18.31
C PRO A 483 -21.76 47.86 -18.81
N ALA A 484 -21.86 46.51 -18.78
CA ALA A 484 -21.31 45.52 -19.75
C ALA A 484 -19.84 45.02 -19.62
N ARG A 485 -19.46 43.80 -20.08
CA ARG A 485 -20.21 42.54 -20.39
C ARG A 485 -19.26 41.32 -20.54
N ARG A 486 -19.77 40.11 -20.23
CA ARG A 486 -19.42 38.76 -20.79
C ARG A 486 -18.00 38.16 -20.68
N ALA A 487 -17.91 37.10 -19.87
CA ALA A 487 -17.56 35.70 -20.23
C ALA A 487 -16.35 35.36 -21.14
N ARG A 488 -15.53 34.39 -20.69
CA ARG A 488 -14.56 33.63 -21.51
C ARG A 488 -15.05 32.20 -21.79
N ARG A 489 -14.69 31.65 -22.95
CA ARG A 489 -14.89 30.24 -23.36
C ARG A 489 -13.58 29.45 -23.26
N ARG A 490 -13.69 28.12 -23.19
CA ARG A 490 -12.57 27.18 -23.37
C ARG A 490 -11.99 27.30 -24.79
N LEU A 491 -10.69 27.04 -24.94
CA LEU A 491 -10.03 26.66 -26.19
C LEU A 491 -9.06 25.52 -25.91
N GLY A 492 -9.10 24.50 -26.78
CA GLY A 492 -8.00 23.57 -27.02
C GLY A 492 -7.70 23.58 -28.52
N ALA A 493 -6.51 23.16 -28.94
CA ALA A 493 -6.14 23.11 -30.35
C ALA A 493 -5.07 22.04 -30.61
N ASP A 494 -5.34 21.17 -31.59
CA ASP A 494 -4.38 20.21 -32.13
C ASP A 494 -3.24 20.86 -32.93
N ARG A 495 -2.14 20.11 -33.10
CA ARG A 495 -1.00 20.52 -33.94
C ARG A 495 -0.93 19.72 -35.24
N HIS A 496 -1.35 20.34 -36.35
CA HIS A 496 -1.02 19.84 -37.70
C HIS A 496 0.33 20.37 -38.20
N ARG A 497 1.03 19.54 -39.00
CA ARG A 497 2.24 19.90 -39.75
C ARG A 497 1.91 20.65 -41.06
N PRO A 498 2.86 21.42 -41.59
CA PRO A 498 3.19 21.38 -43.02
C PRO A 498 4.66 20.97 -43.28
N ARG A 499 5.10 20.98 -44.56
CA ARG A 499 6.38 20.41 -45.02
C ARG A 499 7.05 21.29 -46.12
N GLN A 500 8.39 21.33 -46.10
CA GLN A 500 9.33 21.58 -47.23
C GLN A 500 9.55 23.00 -47.82
N GLN A 501 10.67 23.07 -48.57
CA GLN A 501 11.31 24.20 -49.30
C GLN A 501 12.06 25.25 -48.43
N GLY A 502 13.27 25.73 -48.77
CA GLY A 502 14.22 25.26 -49.79
C GLY A 502 15.47 26.14 -50.04
N ARG A 503 16.69 25.59 -49.83
CA ARG A 503 18.04 25.97 -50.35
C ARG A 503 18.56 27.43 -50.30
N ARG A 504 19.71 27.63 -49.63
CA ARG A 504 20.98 28.26 -50.12
C ARG A 504 22.08 28.03 -49.06
N GLN A 505 23.06 27.14 -49.29
CA GLN A 505 24.40 27.40 -49.84
C GLN A 505 25.33 28.27 -48.98
N VAL A 506 26.40 27.64 -48.47
CA VAL A 506 27.61 28.24 -47.84
C VAL A 506 28.83 27.44 -48.35
N PRO A 507 30.04 28.03 -48.54
CA PRO A 507 31.16 27.37 -49.22
C PRO A 507 31.93 26.31 -48.39
N ARG A 508 32.82 25.58 -49.09
CA ARG A 508 33.97 24.82 -48.54
C ARG A 508 35.11 25.82 -48.20
N ASP A 509 36.20 25.50 -47.49
CA ASP A 509 36.98 24.26 -47.36
C ASP A 509 37.72 24.17 -46.01
N LEU A 510 38.06 22.94 -45.59
CA LEU A 510 39.41 22.51 -45.17
C LEU A 510 39.42 21.00 -44.91
N ARG A 511 40.56 20.33 -45.14
CA ARG A 511 40.74 18.88 -44.92
C ARG A 511 42.03 18.59 -44.16
N CYS A 512 41.96 17.70 -43.16
CA CYS A 512 42.97 16.72 -42.73
C CYS A 512 42.52 16.09 -41.39
N ALA A 513 42.92 14.88 -40.99
CA ALA A 513 43.31 13.68 -41.74
C ALA A 513 43.24 12.49 -40.76
N GLU A 514 42.88 11.29 -41.21
CA GLU A 514 42.68 10.14 -40.32
C GLU A 514 43.99 9.53 -39.80
N ARG A 515 43.94 8.93 -38.59
CA ARG A 515 44.71 7.71 -38.25
C ARG A 515 44.19 7.05 -36.97
N GLY A 516 43.47 5.94 -37.12
CA GLY A 516 43.20 5.00 -36.01
C GLY A 516 44.27 3.90 -35.92
N ARG A 517 44.22 3.08 -34.86
CA ARG A 517 44.87 1.75 -34.83
C ARG A 517 44.23 0.83 -33.79
N HIS A 518 44.19 -0.47 -34.09
CA HIS A 518 43.59 -1.52 -33.26
C HIS A 518 44.50 -1.95 -32.10
N TRP A 519 43.90 -2.64 -31.12
CA TRP A 519 44.53 -3.76 -30.42
C TRP A 519 43.62 -4.99 -30.47
N VAL A 520 44.23 -6.19 -30.45
CA VAL A 520 43.57 -7.49 -30.68
C VAL A 520 44.05 -8.49 -29.62
N HIS A 521 43.19 -9.46 -29.26
CA HIS A 521 43.51 -10.56 -28.35
C HIS A 521 44.73 -11.38 -28.80
N LEU A 522 45.46 -11.95 -27.83
CA LEU A 522 46.18 -13.20 -28.03
C LEU A 522 46.23 -14.03 -26.72
N VAL A 523 46.25 -15.35 -26.86
CA VAL A 523 46.17 -16.34 -25.78
C VAL A 523 47.49 -17.10 -25.68
N GLY A 524 47.98 -17.35 -24.46
CA GLY A 524 49.16 -18.18 -24.19
C GLY A 524 48.92 -19.19 -23.08
N ARG A 525 49.19 -20.48 -23.32
CA ARG A 525 49.14 -21.57 -22.33
C ARG A 525 50.53 -22.16 -22.10
N ARG A 526 50.90 -22.42 -20.84
CA ARG A 526 51.67 -23.56 -20.26
C ARG A 526 52.14 -23.16 -18.84
N ALA A 527 52.33 -23.98 -17.80
CA ALA A 527 52.08 -25.40 -17.45
C ALA A 527 53.34 -26.01 -16.79
N GLY A 528 53.19 -26.55 -15.58
CA GLY A 528 54.24 -27.16 -14.73
C GLY A 528 54.16 -26.57 -13.30
N ARG A 529 53.87 -27.27 -12.19
CA ARG A 529 54.16 -28.61 -11.59
C ARG A 529 55.38 -28.62 -10.66
N ALA A 530 55.17 -29.27 -9.50
CA ALA A 530 56.08 -29.56 -8.37
C ALA A 530 56.59 -28.32 -7.59
N SER A 531 56.62 -28.24 -6.25
CA SER A 531 56.61 -29.21 -5.12
C SER A 531 58.00 -29.69 -4.65
N ILE A 532 58.42 -29.16 -3.51
CA ILE A 532 59.37 -29.62 -2.45
C ILE A 532 59.16 -28.58 -1.31
N ARG A 533 58.67 -28.97 -0.11
CA ARG A 533 59.40 -29.19 1.17
C ARG A 533 60.34 -28.02 1.59
N ASP A 534 60.53 -27.67 2.86
CA ASP A 534 60.37 -28.42 4.13
C ASP A 534 59.57 -27.65 5.21
N GLY A 535 59.19 -28.33 6.29
CA GLY A 535 58.43 -27.79 7.44
C GLY A 535 57.43 -28.77 8.01
#